data_AF-A0A1H3NTJ7-F1
#
_entry.id   AF-A0A1H3NTJ7-F1
#
_cell.length_a   1.000
_cell.length_b   1.000
_cell.length_c   1.000
_cell.angle_alpha   90.00
_cell.angle_beta   90.00
_cell.angle_gamma   90.00
#
_symmetry.space_group_name_H-M   'P 1'
#
loop_
_entity.id
_entity.type
_entity.pdbx_description
1 polymer ?
#
loop_
_entity_poly.entity_id
_entity_poly.type
_entity_poly.pdbx_seq_one_letter_code
_entity_poly.pdbx_strand_id
1 'polypeptide(L)'
;MSTIEICLRNKIHIALSEEVSFKFTGLINSNFSWYEHFSFVDLDKDENPKIDRNGNDIFTETGKAFRKITHKGKRNLNLLPQIIISKLEFGKWSYVLSAKKYDNGALIDWNKLFPIIFPHFIGMDPDKHHQVIIDHIKVVKNWRNRVAHLEPVWKFSDVKDMITGNVLVPEPTNQLEVLKRLKAEVRRALNLLSWLCVDTLGHYKSTKSYQQLLHLISHDGITDFSY
;
A
#
# COMPACT_ATOMS: atom_id res chain seq x y z
N MET A 1 -6.52 -11.54 -0.99
CA MET A 1 -5.39 -10.58 -0.94
C MET A 1 -5.12 -9.89 -2.26
N SER A 2 -5.00 -10.61 -3.37
CA SER A 2 -4.76 -10.01 -4.70
C SER A 2 -5.82 -8.98 -5.11
N THR A 3 -7.10 -9.22 -4.77
CA THR A 3 -8.20 -8.27 -5.01
C THR A 3 -7.94 -6.89 -4.39
N ILE A 4 -7.40 -6.85 -3.17
CA ILE A 4 -7.09 -5.60 -2.46
C ILE A 4 -5.98 -4.84 -3.18
N GLU A 5 -4.92 -5.55 -3.57
CA GLU A 5 -3.79 -4.98 -4.32
C GLU A 5 -4.23 -4.41 -5.67
N ILE A 6 -5.06 -5.12 -6.41
CA ILE A 6 -5.60 -4.66 -7.70
C ILE A 6 -6.47 -3.41 -7.50
N CYS A 7 -7.40 -3.42 -6.53
CA CYS A 7 -8.24 -2.26 -6.27
C CYS A 7 -7.42 -1.04 -5.82
N LEU A 8 -6.49 -1.23 -4.88
CA LEU A 8 -5.63 -0.15 -4.36
C LEU A 8 -4.84 0.49 -5.50
N ARG A 9 -4.13 -0.35 -6.27
CA ARG A 9 -3.34 0.08 -7.42
C ARG A 9 -4.19 0.86 -8.42
N ASN A 10 -5.33 0.32 -8.81
CA ASN A 10 -6.15 0.93 -9.85
C ASN A 10 -6.74 2.27 -9.37
N LYS A 11 -7.21 2.34 -8.12
CA LYS A 11 -7.72 3.59 -7.54
C LYS A 11 -6.65 4.68 -7.46
N ILE A 12 -5.46 4.33 -6.97
CA ILE A 12 -4.32 5.26 -6.93
C ILE A 12 -3.94 5.69 -8.35
N HIS A 13 -3.80 4.74 -9.28
CA HIS A 13 -3.36 5.04 -10.63
C HIS A 13 -4.31 5.99 -11.35
N ILE A 14 -5.61 5.73 -11.32
CA ILE A 14 -6.60 6.57 -12.00
C ILE A 14 -6.58 7.99 -11.40
N ALA A 15 -6.66 8.10 -10.06
CA ALA A 15 -6.67 9.41 -9.40
C ALA A 15 -5.40 10.23 -9.70
N LEU A 16 -4.22 9.61 -9.62
CA LEU A 16 -2.97 10.29 -9.94
C LEU A 16 -2.82 10.59 -11.42
N SER A 17 -3.27 9.69 -12.30
CA SER A 17 -3.23 9.94 -13.74
C SER A 17 -4.07 11.14 -14.12
N GLU A 18 -5.31 11.24 -13.64
CA GLU A 18 -6.20 12.36 -13.93
C GLU A 18 -5.67 13.68 -13.35
N GLU A 19 -5.21 13.68 -12.10
CA GLU A 19 -4.66 14.88 -11.46
C GLU A 19 -3.41 15.40 -12.18
N VAL A 20 -2.46 14.51 -12.46
CA VAL A 20 -1.17 14.91 -13.03
C VAL A 20 -1.31 15.25 -14.50
N SER A 21 -2.09 14.50 -15.28
CA SER A 21 -2.35 14.84 -16.67
C SER A 21 -3.00 16.21 -16.79
N PHE A 22 -4.03 16.50 -15.98
CA PHE A 22 -4.66 17.81 -15.99
C PHE A 22 -3.69 18.92 -15.61
N LYS A 23 -2.90 18.71 -14.54
CA LYS A 23 -1.92 19.71 -14.06
C LYS A 23 -0.83 20.03 -15.08
N PHE A 24 -0.30 19.04 -15.79
CA PHE A 24 0.85 19.22 -16.68
C PHE A 24 0.49 19.40 -18.16
N THR A 25 -0.70 18.97 -18.58
CA THR A 25 -1.12 19.01 -19.99
C THR A 25 -2.41 19.79 -20.23
N GLY A 26 -3.16 20.10 -19.17
CA GLY A 26 -4.50 20.71 -19.26
C GLY A 26 -5.61 19.74 -19.69
N LEU A 27 -5.28 18.48 -20.00
CA LEU A 27 -6.24 17.46 -20.43
C LEU A 27 -6.30 16.31 -19.42
N ILE A 28 -7.49 15.79 -19.17
CA ILE A 28 -7.70 14.65 -18.28
C ILE A 28 -7.38 13.36 -19.03
N ASN A 29 -6.49 12.54 -18.47
CA ASN A 29 -6.14 11.20 -18.95
C ASN A 29 -6.02 10.22 -17.77
N SER A 30 -6.85 9.18 -17.75
CA SER A 30 -6.92 8.18 -16.66
C SER A 30 -5.83 7.10 -16.72
N ASN A 31 -4.95 7.13 -17.73
CA ASN A 31 -3.82 6.22 -17.92
C ASN A 31 -2.54 6.99 -18.28
N PHE A 32 -2.25 8.03 -17.49
CA PHE A 32 -1.09 8.92 -17.64
C PHE A 32 0.12 8.45 -16.81
N SER A 33 1.35 8.71 -17.27
CA SER A 33 2.62 8.36 -16.60
C SER A 33 2.96 9.29 -15.43
N TRP A 34 2.03 9.45 -14.49
CA TRP A 34 2.18 10.36 -13.33
C TRP A 34 3.48 10.16 -12.53
N TYR A 35 4.02 8.95 -12.50
CA TYR A 35 5.25 8.59 -11.78
C TYR A 35 6.51 9.22 -12.39
N GLU A 36 6.46 9.72 -13.63
CA GLU A 36 7.55 10.47 -14.26
C GLU A 36 7.61 11.92 -13.76
N HIS A 37 6.51 12.42 -13.17
CA HIS A 37 6.37 13.79 -12.66
C HIS A 37 6.50 13.87 -11.14
N PHE A 38 6.75 12.76 -10.46
CA PHE A 38 6.93 12.72 -9.00
C PHE A 38 8.42 12.82 -8.68
N SER A 39 8.77 13.59 -7.65
CA SER A 39 10.13 13.57 -7.12
C SER A 39 10.31 12.34 -6.23
N PHE A 40 11.02 11.34 -6.74
CA PHE A 40 11.41 10.15 -6.00
C PHE A 40 12.86 10.16 -5.52
N VAL A 41 13.50 11.33 -5.51
CA VAL A 41 14.84 11.52 -4.95
C VAL A 41 14.76 11.52 -3.43
N ASP A 42 15.68 10.81 -2.78
CA ASP A 42 15.78 10.77 -1.33
C ASP A 42 16.33 12.11 -0.83
N LEU A 43 15.79 12.62 0.27
CA LEU A 43 16.14 13.93 0.81
C LEU A 43 16.92 13.78 2.12
N ASP A 44 17.87 14.68 2.36
CA ASP A 44 18.55 14.79 3.65
C ASP A 44 17.67 15.47 4.72
N LYS A 45 18.24 15.74 5.89
CA LYS A 45 17.50 16.35 7.01
C LYS A 45 17.07 17.79 6.72
N ASP A 46 17.76 18.45 5.80
CA ASP A 46 17.54 19.84 5.39
C ASP A 46 16.70 19.92 4.10
N GLU A 47 16.04 18.82 3.73
CA GLU A 47 15.25 18.64 2.51
C GLU A 47 16.01 18.79 1.18
N ASN A 48 17.34 18.66 1.18
CA ASN A 48 18.13 18.69 -0.04
C ASN A 48 18.20 17.31 -0.70
N PRO A 49 18.22 17.22 -2.04
CA PRO A 49 18.45 15.97 -2.77
C PRO A 49 19.75 15.29 -2.34
N LYS A 50 19.67 14.04 -1.89
CA LYS A 50 20.85 13.24 -1.61
C LYS A 50 21.51 12.82 -2.91
N ILE A 51 22.82 12.98 -2.96
CA ILE A 51 23.67 12.55 -4.07
C ILE A 51 24.61 11.43 -3.65
N ASP A 52 24.93 10.54 -4.58
CA ASP A 52 25.96 9.53 -4.40
C ASP A 52 27.37 10.11 -4.57
N ARG A 53 28.39 9.28 -4.36
CA ARG A 53 29.81 9.68 -4.49
C ARG A 53 30.19 10.15 -5.90
N ASN A 54 29.38 9.83 -6.90
CA ASN A 54 29.58 10.17 -8.30
C ASN A 54 28.74 11.39 -8.72
N GLY A 55 28.02 12.03 -7.79
CA GLY A 55 27.17 13.18 -8.04
C GLY A 55 25.79 12.85 -8.64
N ASN A 56 25.34 11.59 -8.59
CA ASN A 56 24.00 11.22 -9.07
C ASN A 56 22.97 11.22 -7.93
N ASP A 57 21.72 11.55 -8.24
CA ASP A 57 20.61 11.47 -7.29
C ASP A 57 20.43 10.06 -6.72
N ILE A 58 20.35 10.00 -5.39
CA ILE A 58 19.97 8.79 -4.65
C ILE A 58 18.45 8.72 -4.64
N PHE A 59 17.89 7.71 -5.30
CA PHE A 59 16.46 7.50 -5.34
C PHE A 59 15.94 6.80 -4.07
N THR A 60 14.72 7.15 -3.68
CA THR A 60 13.90 6.38 -2.74
C THR A 60 13.67 4.94 -3.25
N GLU A 61 13.26 4.05 -2.35
CA GLU A 61 12.93 2.66 -2.68
C GLU A 61 11.82 2.51 -3.73
N THR A 62 10.97 3.51 -3.88
CA THR A 62 9.93 3.58 -4.93
C THR A 62 10.50 4.08 -6.24
N GLY A 63 11.34 5.11 -6.22
CA GLY A 63 12.05 5.59 -7.42
C GLY A 63 12.92 4.49 -8.04
N LYS A 64 13.66 3.74 -7.21
CA LYS A 64 14.42 2.56 -7.64
C LYS A 64 13.51 1.50 -8.28
N ALA A 65 12.32 1.27 -7.71
CA ALA A 65 11.37 0.29 -8.24
C ALA A 65 10.83 0.71 -9.62
N PHE A 66 10.38 1.95 -9.77
CA PHE A 66 9.95 2.47 -11.08
C PHE A 66 11.08 2.39 -12.09
N ARG A 67 12.28 2.88 -11.75
CA ARG A 67 13.45 2.83 -12.65
C ARG A 67 13.81 1.41 -13.06
N LYS A 68 13.71 0.42 -12.15
CA LYS A 68 13.93 -0.99 -12.49
C LYS A 68 12.90 -1.52 -13.50
N ILE A 69 11.65 -1.07 -13.38
CA ILE A 69 10.55 -1.48 -14.28
C ILE A 69 10.64 -0.79 -15.63
N THR A 70 10.99 0.51 -15.66
CA THR A 70 11.04 1.33 -16.87
C THR A 70 12.37 1.24 -17.61
N HIS A 71 13.47 0.93 -16.91
CA HIS A 71 14.83 0.88 -17.47
C HIS A 71 15.53 -0.45 -17.17
N LYS A 72 15.16 -1.53 -17.86
CA LYS A 72 15.91 -2.79 -17.79
C LYS A 72 17.13 -2.71 -18.73
N GLY A 73 18.34 -2.62 -18.16
CA GLY A 73 19.60 -2.74 -18.91
C GLY A 73 20.02 -1.52 -19.74
N LYS A 74 19.74 -0.29 -19.26
CA LYS A 74 20.02 1.03 -19.90
C LYS A 74 19.08 1.49 -21.03
N ARG A 75 18.08 0.70 -21.43
CA ARG A 75 17.07 1.13 -22.43
C ARG A 75 15.75 1.51 -21.73
N ASN A 76 15.15 2.65 -22.11
CA ASN A 76 13.76 2.94 -21.76
C ASN A 76 12.86 1.94 -22.49
N LEU A 77 12.04 1.21 -21.74
CA LEU A 77 11.21 0.13 -22.28
C LEU A 77 9.93 0.62 -22.97
N ASN A 78 9.64 1.93 -22.95
CA ASN A 78 8.43 2.54 -23.55
C ASN A 78 7.15 1.73 -23.26
N LEU A 79 7.01 1.28 -22.01
CA LEU A 79 5.85 0.49 -21.58
C LEU A 79 4.66 1.41 -21.32
N LEU A 80 3.44 0.92 -21.60
CA LEU A 80 2.23 1.64 -21.23
C LEU A 80 2.16 1.86 -19.70
N PRO A 81 1.63 3.00 -19.21
CA PRO A 81 1.60 3.30 -17.77
C PRO A 81 0.94 2.20 -16.94
N GLN A 82 -0.23 1.70 -17.33
CA GLN A 82 -0.88 0.56 -16.68
C GLN A 82 0.00 -0.71 -16.56
N ILE A 83 0.92 -0.96 -17.49
CA ILE A 83 1.85 -2.11 -17.44
C ILE A 83 2.97 -1.85 -16.42
N ILE A 84 3.46 -0.63 -16.35
CA ILE A 84 4.47 -0.24 -15.34
C ILE A 84 3.86 -0.34 -13.95
N ILE A 85 2.66 0.23 -13.80
CA ILE A 85 1.88 0.19 -12.57
C ILE A 85 1.56 -1.25 -12.16
N SER A 86 1.24 -2.15 -13.09
CA SER A 86 0.91 -3.53 -12.75
C SER A 86 2.09 -4.35 -12.22
N LYS A 87 3.32 -3.94 -12.56
CA LYS A 87 4.57 -4.55 -12.11
C LYS A 87 5.08 -4.00 -10.78
N LEU A 88 4.48 -2.92 -10.27
CA LEU A 88 4.88 -2.34 -8.99
C LEU A 88 4.40 -3.22 -7.82
N GLU A 89 5.32 -3.56 -6.93
CA GLU A 89 5.02 -4.40 -5.76
C GLU A 89 4.10 -3.67 -4.77
N PHE A 90 3.17 -4.41 -4.13
CA PHE A 90 2.23 -3.85 -3.15
C PHE A 90 2.87 -2.92 -2.11
N GLY A 91 4.05 -3.32 -1.61
CA GLY A 91 4.74 -2.57 -0.57
C GLY A 91 5.27 -1.21 -0.99
N LYS A 92 5.27 -0.88 -2.28
CA LYS A 92 5.72 0.41 -2.81
C LYS A 92 4.61 1.46 -2.78
N TRP A 93 3.33 1.05 -2.73
CA TRP A 93 2.19 1.98 -2.71
C TRP A 93 2.15 2.88 -1.47
N SER A 94 2.57 2.38 -0.30
CA SER A 94 2.66 3.23 0.90
C SER A 94 3.61 4.41 0.68
N TYR A 95 4.71 4.20 -0.03
CA TYR A 95 5.69 5.24 -0.32
C TYR A 95 5.23 6.18 -1.46
N VAL A 96 4.52 5.65 -2.47
CA VAL A 96 3.85 6.50 -3.47
C VAL A 96 2.94 7.50 -2.77
N LEU A 97 2.12 7.03 -1.84
CA LEU A 97 1.23 7.86 -1.05
C LEU A 97 1.95 8.79 -0.06
N SER A 98 3.23 8.55 0.25
CA SER A 98 4.04 9.42 1.10
C SER A 98 4.87 10.46 0.31
N ALA A 99 4.82 10.46 -1.02
CA ALA A 99 5.57 11.41 -1.83
C ALA A 99 5.11 12.84 -1.55
N LYS A 100 6.03 13.79 -1.34
CA LYS A 100 5.66 15.16 -0.96
C LYS A 100 5.57 16.12 -2.15
N LYS A 101 6.45 15.94 -3.13
CA LYS A 101 6.72 16.93 -4.19
C LYS A 101 6.65 16.29 -5.58
N TYR A 102 6.20 17.07 -6.55
CA TYR A 102 6.43 16.83 -7.97
C TYR A 102 7.91 17.08 -8.33
N ASP A 103 8.33 16.65 -9.50
CA ASP A 103 9.67 16.89 -10.06
C ASP A 103 10.02 18.39 -10.16
N ASN A 104 9.03 19.24 -10.43
CA ASN A 104 9.15 20.70 -10.46
C ASN A 104 9.18 21.36 -9.06
N GLY A 105 9.19 20.57 -7.98
CA GLY A 105 9.25 21.05 -6.61
C GLY A 105 7.91 21.45 -5.99
N ALA A 106 6.82 21.51 -6.75
CA ALA A 106 5.49 21.81 -6.22
C ALA A 106 5.00 20.70 -5.27
N LEU A 107 4.25 21.05 -4.23
CA LEU A 107 3.66 20.08 -3.30
C LEU A 107 2.50 19.31 -3.93
N ILE A 108 2.37 18.04 -3.56
CA ILE A 108 1.23 17.18 -3.92
C ILE A 108 0.10 17.41 -2.92
N ASP A 109 -1.08 17.75 -3.42
CA ASP A 109 -2.27 17.94 -2.59
C ASP A 109 -2.95 16.60 -2.28
N TRP A 110 -2.45 15.94 -1.24
CA TRP A 110 -3.03 14.69 -0.76
C TRP A 110 -4.41 14.88 -0.13
N ASN A 111 -4.71 16.05 0.42
CA ASN A 111 -6.04 16.32 1.01
C ASN A 111 -7.13 16.25 -0.05
N LYS A 112 -6.82 16.68 -1.28
CA LYS A 112 -7.67 16.50 -2.47
C LYS A 112 -7.70 15.06 -2.97
N LEU A 113 -6.55 14.39 -3.06
CA LEU A 113 -6.42 13.08 -3.71
C LEU A 113 -6.95 11.91 -2.88
N PHE A 114 -6.78 11.95 -1.56
CA PHE A 114 -7.16 10.84 -0.68
C PHE A 114 -8.66 10.52 -0.70
N PRO A 115 -9.57 11.52 -0.66
CA PRO A 115 -11.00 11.27 -0.82
C PRO A 115 -11.36 10.59 -2.15
N ILE A 116 -10.62 10.88 -3.22
CA ILE A 116 -10.84 10.28 -4.56
C ILE A 116 -10.38 8.82 -4.57
N ILE A 117 -9.23 8.54 -3.95
CA ILE A 117 -8.65 7.19 -3.88
C ILE A 117 -9.42 6.29 -2.91
N PHE A 118 -9.86 6.83 -1.77
CA PHE A 118 -10.53 6.12 -0.68
C PHE A 118 -11.94 6.69 -0.42
N PRO A 119 -12.86 6.61 -1.40
CA PRO A 119 -14.15 7.31 -1.37
C PRO A 119 -15.10 6.84 -0.26
N HIS A 120 -14.87 5.65 0.29
CA HIS A 120 -15.70 5.07 1.34
C HIS A 120 -15.05 5.12 2.72
N PHE A 121 -13.97 5.88 2.89
CA PHE A 121 -13.41 6.11 4.20
C PHE A 121 -14.19 7.21 4.92
N ILE A 122 -15.14 6.78 5.75
CA ILE A 122 -15.98 7.65 6.59
C ILE A 122 -15.12 8.35 7.65
N GLY A 123 -15.33 9.66 7.82
CA GLY A 123 -14.69 10.44 8.89
C GLY A 123 -13.29 10.94 8.55
N MET A 124 -12.93 10.99 7.26
CA MET A 124 -11.61 11.45 6.82
C MET A 124 -11.33 12.90 7.25
N ASP A 125 -10.50 13.04 8.29
CA ASP A 125 -9.84 14.28 8.72
C ASP A 125 -8.51 14.43 7.95
N PRO A 126 -8.37 15.44 7.09
CA PRO A 126 -7.19 15.65 6.24
C PRO A 126 -5.84 15.58 6.98
N ASP A 127 -5.78 16.09 8.21
CA ASP A 127 -4.50 16.24 8.94
C ASP A 127 -4.04 14.95 9.62
N LYS A 128 -4.97 14.01 9.86
CA LYS A 128 -4.68 12.76 10.61
C LYS A 128 -4.74 11.52 9.74
N HIS A 129 -5.56 11.53 8.69
CA HIS A 129 -5.92 10.31 7.98
C HIS A 129 -4.86 9.86 6.99
N HIS A 130 -4.02 10.78 6.52
CA HIS A 130 -2.90 10.45 5.63
C HIS A 130 -2.00 9.36 6.25
N GLN A 131 -1.53 9.61 7.48
CA GLN A 131 -0.64 8.68 8.17
C GLN A 131 -1.38 7.38 8.55
N VAL A 132 -2.63 7.48 9.00
CA VAL A 132 -3.46 6.30 9.33
C VAL A 132 -3.59 5.35 8.15
N ILE A 133 -3.86 5.87 6.94
CA ILE A 133 -4.01 5.04 5.74
C ILE A 133 -2.69 4.41 5.33
N ILE A 134 -1.60 5.18 5.36
CA ILE A 134 -0.26 4.68 5.08
C ILE A 134 0.09 3.52 6.01
N ASP A 135 -0.12 3.70 7.32
CA ASP A 135 0.20 2.67 8.31
C ASP A 135 -0.71 1.45 8.19
N HIS A 136 -1.98 1.66 7.88
CA HIS A 136 -2.91 0.57 7.59
C HIS A 136 -2.47 -0.24 6.37
N ILE A 137 -2.03 0.41 5.28
CA ILE A 137 -1.46 -0.26 4.10
C ILE A 137 -0.20 -1.03 4.46
N LYS A 138 0.70 -0.48 5.30
CA LYS A 138 1.92 -1.18 5.76
C LYS A 138 1.57 -2.44 6.56
N VAL A 139 0.58 -2.39 7.45
CA VAL A 139 0.15 -3.57 8.21
C VAL A 139 -0.38 -4.65 7.28
N VAL A 140 -1.27 -4.28 6.35
CA VAL A 140 -1.82 -5.21 5.33
C VAL A 140 -0.70 -5.80 4.46
N LYS A 141 0.29 -4.98 4.08
CA LYS A 141 1.49 -5.41 3.33
C LYS A 141 2.26 -6.46 4.10
N ASN A 142 2.57 -6.21 5.38
CA ASN A 142 3.37 -7.13 6.19
C ASN A 142 2.70 -8.48 6.32
N TRP A 143 1.39 -8.51 6.61
CA TRP A 143 0.64 -9.76 6.66
C TRP A 143 0.59 -10.46 5.29
N ARG A 144 0.31 -9.73 4.21
CA ARG A 144 0.34 -10.24 2.83
C ARG A 144 1.68 -10.86 2.47
N ASN A 145 2.78 -10.23 2.86
CA ASN A 145 4.12 -10.69 2.55
C ASN A 145 4.42 -12.02 3.23
N ARG A 146 4.01 -12.21 4.48
CA ARG A 146 4.12 -13.51 5.16
C ARG A 146 3.40 -14.61 4.38
N VAL A 147 2.17 -14.34 3.95
CA VAL A 147 1.40 -15.27 3.10
C VAL A 147 2.13 -15.58 1.80
N ALA A 148 2.67 -14.57 1.11
CA ALA A 148 3.36 -14.73 -0.16
C ALA A 148 4.72 -15.46 -0.05
N HIS A 149 5.42 -15.29 1.07
CA HIS A 149 6.70 -15.94 1.36
C HIS A 149 6.55 -17.29 2.08
N LEU A 150 5.32 -17.77 2.28
CA LEU A 150 5.02 -18.99 3.04
C LEU A 150 5.60 -18.96 4.46
N GLU A 151 5.72 -17.77 5.03
CA GLU A 151 6.11 -17.60 6.43
C GLU A 151 4.91 -17.95 7.33
N PRO A 152 5.15 -18.46 8.55
CA PRO A 152 4.10 -18.66 9.52
C PRO A 152 3.30 -17.37 9.67
N VAL A 153 1.97 -17.39 9.56
CA VAL A 153 1.13 -16.16 9.70
C VAL A 153 0.70 -15.89 11.15
N TRP A 154 0.94 -16.85 12.04
CA TRP A 154 0.50 -16.84 13.43
C TRP A 154 1.57 -16.43 14.45
N LYS A 155 2.84 -16.27 14.03
CA LYS A 155 3.92 -15.79 14.91
C LYS A 155 3.79 -14.27 15.07
N PHE A 156 3.06 -13.82 16.08
CA PHE A 156 2.92 -12.39 16.38
C PHE A 156 3.89 -11.99 17.48
N SER A 157 4.53 -10.83 17.35
CA SER A 157 5.29 -10.20 18.42
C SER A 157 4.38 -9.28 19.24
N ASP A 158 4.94 -8.72 20.32
CA ASP A 158 4.37 -7.56 21.00
C ASP A 158 4.00 -6.46 20.00
N VAL A 159 2.84 -5.86 20.21
CA VAL A 159 2.50 -4.58 19.60
C VAL A 159 2.93 -3.50 20.57
N LYS A 160 3.88 -2.69 20.12
CA LYS A 160 4.46 -1.60 20.90
C LYS A 160 3.96 -0.26 20.38
N ASP A 161 3.82 0.68 21.30
CA ASP A 161 3.62 2.08 20.94
C ASP A 161 4.87 2.61 20.22
N MET A 162 4.68 3.29 19.10
CA MET A 162 5.79 3.72 18.25
C MET A 162 6.62 4.85 18.86
N ILE A 163 6.09 5.59 19.83
CA ILE A 163 6.73 6.76 20.44
C ILE A 163 7.40 6.37 21.76
N THR A 164 6.66 5.69 22.63
CA THR A 164 7.08 5.31 23.98
C THR A 164 7.75 3.95 24.05
N GLY A 165 7.58 3.09 23.04
CA GLY A 165 8.10 1.72 23.03
C GLY A 165 7.35 0.76 23.96
N ASN A 166 6.34 1.24 24.68
CA ASN A 166 5.57 0.47 25.63
C ASN A 166 4.76 -0.63 24.93
N VAL A 167 4.70 -1.82 25.53
CA VAL A 167 3.87 -2.92 25.02
C VAL A 167 2.41 -2.58 25.24
N LEU A 168 1.68 -2.35 24.14
CA LEU A 168 0.25 -2.09 24.13
C LEU A 168 -0.55 -3.39 24.14
N VAL A 169 -0.08 -4.39 23.39
CA VAL A 169 -0.69 -5.72 23.36
C VAL A 169 0.43 -6.75 23.31
N PRO A 170 0.57 -7.62 24.33
CA PRO A 170 1.65 -8.60 24.40
C PRO A 170 1.50 -9.65 23.29
N GLU A 171 2.60 -10.35 22.99
CA GLU A 171 2.59 -11.52 22.14
C GLU A 171 1.55 -12.56 22.63
N PRO A 172 0.83 -13.23 21.71
CA PRO A 172 -0.19 -14.18 22.09
C PRO A 172 0.44 -15.44 22.70
N THR A 173 -0.07 -15.86 23.85
CA THR A 173 0.46 -16.99 24.63
C THR A 173 -0.34 -18.28 24.45
N ASN A 174 -1.53 -18.18 23.87
CA ASN A 174 -2.43 -19.31 23.65
C ASN A 174 -3.12 -19.24 22.28
N GLN A 175 -3.71 -20.36 21.87
CA GLN A 175 -4.36 -20.49 20.56
C GLN A 175 -5.50 -19.48 20.33
N LEU A 176 -6.28 -19.19 21.37
CA LEU A 176 -7.39 -18.24 21.28
C LEU A 176 -6.90 -16.83 20.95
N GLU A 177 -5.82 -16.38 21.60
CA GLU A 177 -5.19 -15.10 21.33
C GLU A 177 -4.58 -15.03 19.93
N VAL A 178 -3.91 -16.09 19.48
CA VAL A 178 -3.40 -16.21 18.11
C VAL A 178 -4.52 -16.05 17.09
N LEU A 179 -5.62 -16.78 17.26
CA LEU A 179 -6.79 -16.68 16.38
C LEU A 179 -7.40 -15.28 16.39
N LYS A 180 -7.50 -14.65 17.55
CA LYS A 180 -7.96 -13.26 17.68
C LYS A 180 -7.07 -12.29 16.88
N ARG A 181 -5.75 -12.46 16.94
CA ARG A 181 -4.78 -11.66 16.18
C ARG A 181 -4.89 -11.90 14.67
N LEU A 182 -5.00 -13.15 14.23
CA LEU A 182 -5.22 -13.52 12.83
C LEU A 182 -6.49 -12.89 12.26
N LYS A 183 -7.62 -13.02 12.98
CA LYS A 183 -8.89 -12.40 12.59
C LYS A 183 -8.77 -10.87 12.49
N ALA A 184 -7.97 -10.25 13.36
CA ALA A 184 -7.72 -8.81 13.29
C ALA A 184 -6.93 -8.40 12.03
N GLU A 185 -5.95 -9.19 11.58
CA GLU A 185 -5.25 -8.93 10.31
C GLU A 185 -6.18 -9.04 9.10
N VAL A 186 -7.01 -10.07 9.08
CA VAL A 186 -8.03 -10.24 8.02
C VAL A 186 -9.00 -9.07 8.02
N ARG A 187 -9.47 -8.65 9.21
CA ARG A 187 -10.35 -7.48 9.34
C ARG A 187 -9.67 -6.21 8.82
N ARG A 188 -8.40 -5.98 9.13
CA ARG A 188 -7.63 -4.84 8.60
C ARG A 188 -7.58 -4.88 7.08
N ALA A 189 -7.26 -6.03 6.49
CA ALA A 189 -7.23 -6.17 5.03
C ALA A 189 -8.61 -5.87 4.39
N LEU A 190 -9.70 -6.38 4.98
CA LEU A 190 -11.06 -6.11 4.51
C LEU A 190 -11.49 -4.65 4.69
N ASN A 191 -11.07 -3.98 5.77
CA ASN A 191 -11.33 -2.56 5.97
C ASN A 191 -10.63 -1.71 4.88
N LEU A 192 -9.41 -2.08 4.49
CA LEU A 192 -8.76 -1.39 3.38
C LEU A 192 -9.56 -1.55 2.08
N LEU A 193 -10.06 -2.76 1.80
CA LEU A 193 -10.93 -3.00 0.65
C LEU A 193 -12.23 -2.19 0.75
N SER A 194 -12.82 -2.10 1.95
CA SER A 194 -14.06 -1.35 2.15
C SER A 194 -13.88 0.13 1.86
N TRP A 195 -12.74 0.72 2.20
CA TRP A 195 -12.41 2.12 1.89
C TRP A 195 -12.26 2.37 0.38
N LEU A 196 -11.76 1.37 -0.35
CA LEU A 196 -11.48 1.46 -1.79
C LEU A 196 -12.72 1.20 -2.64
N CYS A 197 -13.47 0.12 -2.36
CA CYS A 197 -14.60 -0.32 -3.15
C CYS A 197 -15.51 -1.26 -2.35
N VAL A 198 -16.70 -0.78 -1.98
CA VAL A 198 -17.69 -1.57 -1.23
C VAL A 198 -18.26 -2.73 -2.05
N ASP A 199 -18.43 -2.56 -3.36
CA ASP A 199 -18.97 -3.60 -4.23
C ASP A 199 -18.01 -4.78 -4.35
N THR A 200 -16.71 -4.48 -4.55
CA THR A 200 -15.67 -5.53 -4.59
C THR A 200 -15.55 -6.25 -3.25
N LEU A 201 -15.73 -5.54 -2.13
CA LEU A 201 -15.79 -6.17 -0.82
C LEU A 201 -16.99 -7.12 -0.70
N GLY A 202 -18.17 -6.67 -1.13
CA GLY A 202 -19.40 -7.48 -1.14
C GLY A 202 -19.21 -8.76 -1.95
N HIS A 203 -18.69 -8.62 -3.17
CA HIS A 203 -18.36 -9.75 -4.02
C HIS A 203 -17.31 -10.68 -3.39
N TYR A 204 -16.22 -10.14 -2.84
CA TYR A 204 -15.19 -10.97 -2.19
C TYR A 204 -15.78 -11.80 -1.05
N LYS A 205 -16.64 -11.20 -0.22
CA LYS A 205 -17.32 -11.89 0.88
C LYS A 205 -18.27 -13.00 0.43
N SER A 206 -18.83 -12.92 -0.79
CA SER A 206 -19.65 -13.99 -1.35
C SER A 206 -18.84 -15.14 -1.96
N THR A 207 -17.51 -15.03 -2.08
CA THR A 207 -16.68 -16.07 -2.70
C THR A 207 -16.37 -17.23 -1.76
N LYS A 208 -16.17 -18.42 -2.33
CA LYS A 208 -15.66 -19.60 -1.59
C LYS A 208 -14.31 -19.33 -0.95
N SER A 209 -13.43 -18.56 -1.59
CA SER A 209 -12.11 -18.22 -1.05
C SER A 209 -12.19 -17.45 0.27
N TYR A 210 -13.19 -16.57 0.42
CA TYR A 210 -13.40 -15.90 1.70
C TYR A 210 -13.92 -16.85 2.78
N GLN A 211 -14.88 -17.72 2.43
CA GLN A 211 -15.39 -18.73 3.37
C GLN A 211 -14.29 -19.69 3.84
N GLN A 212 -13.43 -20.14 2.93
CA GLN A 212 -12.25 -20.94 3.25
C GLN A 212 -11.27 -20.19 4.16
N LEU A 213 -11.00 -18.91 3.89
CA LEU A 213 -10.15 -18.09 4.77
C LEU A 213 -10.74 -18.02 6.18
N LEU A 214 -12.05 -17.80 6.32
CA LEU A 214 -12.71 -17.75 7.63
C LEU A 214 -12.63 -19.09 8.38
N HIS A 215 -12.81 -20.19 7.66
CA HIS A 215 -12.65 -21.53 8.23
C HIS A 215 -11.19 -21.77 8.69
N LEU A 216 -10.18 -21.46 7.86
CA LEU A 216 -8.76 -21.64 8.21
C LEU A 216 -8.31 -20.81 9.42
N ILE A 217 -8.98 -19.70 9.72
CA ILE A 217 -8.71 -18.87 10.91
C ILE A 217 -9.71 -19.10 12.06
N SER A 218 -10.39 -20.24 12.04
CA SER A 218 -11.32 -20.67 13.09
C SER A 218 -10.71 -21.76 13.97
N HIS A 219 -11.38 -22.09 15.08
CA HIS A 219 -10.99 -23.26 15.88
C HIS A 219 -11.16 -24.54 15.06
N ASP A 220 -12.30 -24.70 14.39
CA ASP A 220 -12.62 -25.87 13.56
C ASP A 220 -11.56 -26.10 12.48
N GLY A 221 -11.14 -25.03 11.79
CA GLY A 221 -10.08 -25.15 10.78
C GLY A 221 -8.71 -25.53 11.34
N ILE A 222 -8.43 -25.27 12.62
CA ILE A 222 -7.21 -25.78 13.26
C ILE A 222 -7.39 -27.25 13.60
N THR A 223 -8.53 -27.65 14.17
CA THR A 223 -8.77 -29.05 14.54
C THR A 223 -8.78 -29.96 13.32
N ASP A 224 -9.36 -29.53 12.20
CA ASP A 224 -9.46 -30.31 10.97
C ASP A 224 -8.09 -30.56 10.31
N PHE A 225 -7.08 -29.73 10.62
CA PHE A 225 -5.70 -29.87 10.13
C PHE A 225 -4.74 -30.44 11.17
N SER A 226 -5.18 -30.62 12.41
CA SER A 226 -4.39 -31.19 13.50
C SER A 226 -4.64 -32.70 13.53
N TYR A 227 -3.82 -33.45 12.80
CA TYR A 227 -3.77 -34.92 12.86
C TYR A 227 -3.29 -35.42 14.22
#